data_AF-A0A258IFZ0-F1
#
_entry.id   AF-A0A258IFZ0-F1
#
_cell.length_a   1.000
_cell.length_b   1.000
_cell.length_c   1.000
_cell.angle_alpha   90.00
_cell.angle_beta   90.00
_cell.angle_gamma   90.00
#
_symmetry.space_group_name_H-M   'P 1'
#
loop_
_entity.id
_entity.type
_entity.pdbx_description
1 polymer ?
#
loop_
_entity_poly.entity_id
_entity_poly.type
_entity_poly.pdbx_seq_one_letter_code
_entity_poly.pdbx_strand_id
1 'polypeptide(L)'
;MKIRAEGPMVVTAQMLEYGPEIEVLNPDLVICTLDKGAKFSMDLVVEEGRGYVPSALNRKEDAPIGVIPIDALFSPIKRVSYKVEHTRVGQMTDYDKLIMTIETNGAITPEDSVAFAARILQDQAQAFINFEEPEDRPKEKEGGVENALMRNLLRRVDELELSVRSANCLKNENIVYIGDLVQKSEQDLLKTPNFGRKSLNEIRAVLEGMALHLGMDIQEWPPENIEELAKKLEDPF
;
A
#
# COMPACT_ATOMS: atom_id res chain seq x y z
N MET A 1 17.11 -4.17 -30.10
CA MET A 1 18.04 -5.25 -29.72
C MET A 1 18.82 -5.69 -30.95
N LYS A 2 20.02 -6.25 -30.80
CA LYS A 2 20.86 -6.67 -31.93
C LYS A 2 21.51 -8.01 -31.66
N ILE A 3 21.87 -8.75 -32.70
CA ILE A 3 22.67 -9.97 -32.57
C ILE A 3 23.60 -10.11 -33.76
N ARG A 4 24.84 -10.51 -33.50
CA ARG A 4 25.88 -10.76 -34.50
C ARG A 4 26.62 -12.05 -34.16
N ALA A 5 26.78 -12.93 -35.13
CA ALA A 5 27.46 -14.21 -34.94
C ALA A 5 28.17 -14.68 -36.22
N GLU A 6 29.24 -15.45 -36.06
CA GLU A 6 30.00 -16.08 -37.16
C GLU A 6 30.23 -17.56 -36.83
N GLY A 7 29.82 -18.44 -37.75
CA GLY A 7 29.79 -19.88 -37.54
C GLY A 7 31.14 -20.59 -37.72
N PRO A 8 31.25 -21.85 -37.28
CA PRO A 8 30.14 -22.73 -36.90
C PRO A 8 29.73 -22.60 -35.43
N MET A 9 28.46 -22.30 -35.14
CA MET A 9 27.93 -22.20 -33.78
C MET A 9 26.40 -22.22 -33.72
N VAL A 10 25.84 -22.53 -32.55
CA VAL A 10 24.40 -22.35 -32.25
C VAL A 10 24.21 -20.94 -31.69
N VAL A 11 23.27 -20.18 -32.27
CA VAL A 11 22.93 -18.82 -31.84
C VAL A 11 21.74 -18.89 -30.90
N THR A 12 21.92 -18.46 -29.65
CA THR A 12 20.87 -18.44 -28.61
C THR A 12 20.46 -17.01 -28.25
N ALA A 13 19.33 -16.85 -27.57
CA ALA A 13 18.84 -15.56 -27.10
C ALA A 13 19.77 -14.87 -26.10
N GLN A 14 20.63 -15.63 -25.40
CA GLN A 14 21.68 -15.07 -24.54
C GLN A 14 22.67 -14.19 -25.31
N MET A 15 22.84 -14.41 -26.61
CA MET A 15 23.76 -13.64 -27.46
C MET A 15 23.16 -12.33 -27.97
N LEU A 16 21.94 -11.99 -27.54
CA LEU A 16 21.30 -10.71 -27.86
C LEU A 16 21.98 -9.57 -27.09
N GLU A 17 22.30 -8.50 -27.83
CA GLU A 17 22.71 -7.21 -27.28
C GLU A 17 21.47 -6.33 -27.07
N TYR A 18 21.26 -5.90 -25.83
CA TYR A 18 20.10 -5.12 -25.41
C TYR A 18 20.46 -4.04 -24.38
N GLY A 19 19.58 -3.03 -24.25
CA GLY A 19 19.76 -1.92 -23.32
C GLY A 19 19.36 -2.29 -21.88
N PRO A 20 19.62 -1.40 -20.91
CA PRO A 20 19.38 -1.68 -19.48
C PRO A 20 17.89 -1.85 -19.10
N GLU A 21 16.97 -1.41 -19.95
CA GLU A 21 15.52 -1.50 -19.72
C GLU A 21 14.91 -2.82 -20.22
N ILE A 22 15.71 -3.69 -20.86
CA ILE A 22 15.25 -4.93 -21.46
C ILE A 22 15.87 -6.11 -20.72
N GLU A 23 15.06 -7.12 -20.43
CA GLU A 23 15.51 -8.39 -19.87
C GLU A 23 15.04 -9.56 -20.73
N VAL A 24 15.95 -10.50 -21.02
CA VAL A 24 15.64 -11.73 -21.75
C VAL A 24 15.37 -12.85 -20.75
N LEU A 25 14.10 -13.23 -20.61
CA LEU A 25 13.65 -14.23 -19.63
C LEU A 25 14.04 -15.68 -19.98
N ASN A 26 14.29 -15.97 -21.27
CA ASN A 26 14.67 -17.30 -21.74
C ASN A 26 15.98 -17.23 -22.56
N PRO A 27 17.15 -17.16 -21.89
CA PRO A 27 18.44 -16.99 -22.57
C PRO A 27 18.84 -18.21 -23.41
N ASP A 28 18.37 -19.41 -23.05
CA ASP A 28 18.74 -20.66 -23.73
C ASP A 28 17.97 -20.91 -25.03
N LEU A 29 17.02 -20.02 -25.38
CA LEU A 29 16.22 -20.15 -26.59
C LEU A 29 17.12 -20.13 -27.83
N VAL A 30 17.11 -21.24 -28.57
CA VAL A 30 17.83 -21.35 -29.85
C VAL A 30 17.11 -20.53 -30.92
N ILE A 31 17.81 -19.60 -31.55
CA ILE A 31 17.32 -18.77 -32.65
C ILE A 31 17.63 -19.45 -33.99
N CYS A 32 18.89 -19.81 -34.21
CA CYS A 32 19.33 -20.50 -35.42
C CYS A 32 20.67 -21.24 -35.19
N THR A 33 21.08 -22.06 -36.15
CA THR A 33 22.39 -22.72 -36.18
C THR A 33 23.16 -22.28 -37.42
N LEU A 34 24.43 -21.91 -37.24
CA LEU A 34 25.29 -21.40 -38.31
C LEU A 34 26.34 -22.44 -38.70
N ASP A 35 26.50 -22.65 -40.00
CA ASP A 35 27.57 -23.47 -40.58
C ASP A 35 28.91 -22.73 -40.64
N LYS A 36 29.98 -23.46 -40.95
CA LYS A 36 31.34 -22.92 -41.04
C LYS A 36 31.42 -21.79 -42.08
N GLY A 37 31.83 -20.60 -41.63
CA GLY A 37 31.98 -19.41 -42.48
C GLY A 37 30.70 -18.62 -42.73
N ALA A 38 29.56 -19.01 -42.14
CA ALA A 38 28.33 -18.23 -42.20
C ALA A 38 28.39 -17.03 -41.25
N LYS A 39 27.98 -15.85 -41.73
CA LYS A 39 27.85 -14.63 -40.93
C LYS A 39 26.38 -14.28 -40.77
N PHE A 40 25.97 -13.98 -39.55
CA PHE A 40 24.60 -13.65 -39.20
C PHE A 40 24.56 -12.31 -38.47
N SER A 41 23.67 -11.43 -38.90
CA SER A 41 23.40 -10.14 -38.25
C SER A 41 21.90 -9.87 -38.33
N MET A 42 21.31 -9.50 -37.20
CA MET A 42 19.89 -9.18 -37.10
C MET A 42 19.68 -8.04 -36.12
N ASP A 43 18.87 -7.07 -36.52
CA ASP A 43 18.35 -6.01 -35.66
C ASP A 43 16.88 -6.33 -35.37
N LEU A 44 16.51 -6.34 -34.08
CA LEU A 44 15.16 -6.61 -33.62
C LEU A 44 14.57 -5.36 -32.96
N VAL A 45 13.31 -5.09 -33.27
CA VAL A 45 12.50 -4.06 -32.62
C VAL A 45 11.58 -4.76 -31.64
N VAL A 46 11.58 -4.29 -30.40
CA VAL A 46 10.68 -4.75 -29.34
C VAL A 46 9.78 -3.57 -28.98
N GLU A 47 8.48 -3.82 -28.90
CA GLU A 47 7.48 -2.83 -28.55
C GLU A 47 6.61 -3.37 -27.40
N GLU A 48 5.99 -2.47 -26.65
CA GLU A 48 4.97 -2.82 -25.67
C GLU A 48 3.59 -2.78 -26.32
N GLY A 49 2.72 -3.71 -25.97
CA GLY A 49 1.40 -3.81 -26.58
C GLY A 49 0.45 -4.66 -25.75
N ARG A 50 -0.72 -4.95 -26.32
CA ARG A 50 -1.74 -5.80 -25.69
C ARG A 50 -2.35 -6.74 -26.73
N GLY A 51 -2.54 -8.00 -26.34
CA GLY A 51 -3.21 -8.98 -27.19
C GLY A 51 -2.35 -9.41 -28.37
N TYR A 52 -2.98 -9.61 -29.53
CA TYR A 52 -2.34 -10.10 -30.74
C TYR A 52 -2.36 -9.02 -31.82
N VAL A 53 -1.22 -8.76 -32.43
CA VAL A 53 -1.09 -7.85 -33.57
C VAL A 53 -0.51 -8.60 -34.77
N PRO A 54 -1.27 -8.76 -35.87
CA PRO A 54 -0.76 -9.40 -37.07
C PRO A 54 0.35 -8.56 -37.72
N SER A 55 1.27 -9.24 -38.38
CA SER A 55 2.41 -8.69 -39.13
C SER A 55 2.01 -7.58 -40.11
N ALA A 56 0.83 -7.69 -40.74
CA ALA A 56 0.31 -6.67 -41.64
C ALA A 56 0.12 -5.29 -40.96
N LEU A 57 -0.23 -5.26 -39.67
CA LEU A 57 -0.37 -4.02 -38.89
C LEU A 57 0.96 -3.53 -38.30
N ASN A 58 1.95 -4.42 -38.17
CA ASN A 58 3.30 -4.05 -37.70
C ASN A 58 4.15 -3.37 -38.78
N ARG A 59 3.73 -3.43 -40.05
CA ARG A 59 4.42 -2.75 -41.14
C ARG A 59 4.06 -1.27 -41.18
N LYS A 60 4.97 -0.41 -40.72
CA LYS A 60 4.84 1.06 -40.87
C LYS A 60 4.94 1.45 -42.34
N GLU A 61 4.23 2.50 -42.75
CA GLU A 61 4.24 2.99 -44.14
C GLU A 61 5.64 3.48 -44.59
N ASP A 62 6.43 3.96 -43.63
CA ASP A 62 7.80 4.45 -43.80
C ASP A 62 8.87 3.37 -43.52
N ALA A 63 8.48 2.10 -43.37
CA ALA A 63 9.41 1.02 -43.05
C ALA A 63 10.50 0.87 -44.14
N PRO A 64 11.80 0.90 -43.78
CA PRO A 64 12.89 0.70 -44.73
C PRO A 64 12.81 -0.63 -45.47
N ILE A 65 13.40 -0.67 -46.66
CA ILE A 65 13.57 -1.91 -47.42
C ILE A 65 14.43 -2.88 -46.60
N GLY A 66 13.96 -4.12 -46.45
CA GLY A 66 14.63 -5.18 -45.68
C GLY A 66 14.05 -5.44 -44.30
N VAL A 67 13.07 -4.65 -43.84
CA VAL A 67 12.31 -4.96 -42.61
C VAL A 67 11.33 -6.10 -42.89
N ILE A 68 11.40 -7.15 -42.09
CA ILE A 68 10.47 -8.28 -42.13
C ILE A 68 9.51 -8.14 -40.94
N PRO A 69 8.25 -7.71 -41.15
CA PRO A 69 7.29 -7.66 -40.06
C PRO A 69 6.89 -9.08 -39.66
N ILE A 70 6.83 -9.32 -38.36
CA ILE A 70 6.36 -10.58 -37.77
C ILE A 70 5.09 -10.32 -36.96
N ASP A 71 4.31 -11.37 -36.71
CA ASP A 71 3.17 -11.27 -35.80
C ASP A 71 3.68 -11.04 -34.37
N ALA A 72 3.00 -10.19 -33.61
CA ALA A 72 3.35 -9.87 -32.24
C ALA A 72 2.29 -10.37 -31.27
N LEU A 73 2.73 -11.12 -30.26
CA LEU A 73 1.90 -11.65 -29.19
C LEU A 73 2.28 -10.99 -27.86
N PHE A 74 1.49 -10.03 -27.42
CA PHE A 74 1.62 -9.31 -26.17
C PHE A 74 0.72 -9.93 -25.09
N SER A 75 0.87 -11.23 -24.87
CA SER A 75 0.17 -11.96 -23.81
C SER A 75 1.18 -12.75 -22.97
N PRO A 76 1.38 -12.37 -21.69
CA PRO A 76 2.24 -13.14 -20.80
C PRO A 76 1.56 -14.42 -20.28
N ILE A 77 0.24 -14.55 -20.46
CA ILE A 77 -0.55 -15.68 -20.00
C ILE A 77 -0.64 -16.73 -21.11
N LYS A 78 -0.20 -17.96 -20.81
CA LYS A 78 -0.25 -19.10 -21.73
C LYS A 78 -1.53 -19.91 -21.57
N ARG A 79 -1.92 -20.15 -20.31
CA ARG A 79 -3.08 -21.00 -19.99
C ARG A 79 -3.67 -20.62 -18.65
N VAL A 80 -5.00 -20.63 -18.59
CA VAL A 80 -5.77 -20.49 -17.35
C VAL A 80 -6.78 -21.62 -17.29
N SER A 81 -6.90 -22.24 -16.13
CA SER A 81 -7.97 -23.18 -15.81
C SER A 81 -8.47 -22.91 -14.41
N TYR A 82 -9.75 -23.15 -14.17
CA TYR A 82 -10.34 -22.98 -12.85
C TYR A 82 -11.31 -24.11 -12.55
N LYS A 83 -11.50 -24.36 -11.26
CA LYS A 83 -12.48 -25.32 -10.72
C LYS A 83 -13.13 -24.70 -9.50
N VAL A 84 -14.45 -24.86 -9.40
CA VAL A 84 -15.22 -24.49 -8.22
C VAL A 84 -15.65 -25.77 -7.51
N GLU A 85 -15.41 -25.83 -6.20
CA GLU A 85 -15.75 -26.96 -5.35
C GLU A 85 -16.46 -26.46 -4.09
N HIS A 86 -17.43 -27.19 -3.57
CA HIS A 86 -18.02 -26.86 -2.28
C HIS A 86 -17.00 -27.04 -1.17
N THR A 87 -16.96 -26.09 -0.24
CA THR A 87 -16.08 -26.13 0.93
C THR A 87 -16.86 -25.83 2.19
N ARG A 88 -16.45 -26.49 3.28
CA ARG A 88 -16.98 -26.23 4.62
C ARG A 88 -16.06 -25.26 5.34
N VAL A 89 -16.62 -24.19 5.88
CA VAL A 89 -15.89 -23.23 6.73
C VAL A 89 -16.54 -23.25 8.11
N GLY A 90 -15.88 -23.92 9.06
CA GLY A 90 -16.42 -24.13 10.40
C GLY A 90 -17.72 -24.95 10.40
N GLN A 91 -18.83 -24.35 10.82
CA GLN A 91 -20.16 -25.00 10.81
C GLN A 91 -20.96 -24.78 9.52
N MET A 92 -20.57 -23.82 8.68
CA MET A 92 -21.26 -23.49 7.42
C MET A 92 -20.73 -24.35 6.26
N THR A 93 -21.63 -24.84 5.42
CA THR A 93 -21.34 -25.83 4.36
C THR A 93 -21.66 -25.35 2.94
N ASP A 94 -22.11 -24.10 2.81
CA ASP A 94 -22.61 -23.45 1.60
C ASP A 94 -21.57 -22.54 0.92
N TYR A 95 -20.31 -22.61 1.33
CA TYR A 95 -19.24 -21.85 0.68
C TYR A 95 -18.72 -22.58 -0.57
N ASP A 96 -18.33 -21.78 -1.55
CA ASP A 96 -17.62 -22.25 -2.74
C ASP A 96 -16.13 -21.89 -2.64
N LYS A 97 -15.28 -22.87 -2.97
CA LYS A 97 -13.84 -22.71 -3.10
C LYS A 97 -13.47 -22.64 -4.57
N LEU A 98 -12.86 -21.52 -4.97
CA LEU A 98 -12.28 -21.34 -6.29
C LEU A 98 -10.82 -21.80 -6.28
N ILE A 99 -10.48 -22.72 -7.17
CA ILE A 99 -9.11 -23.16 -7.43
C ILE A 99 -8.75 -22.72 -8.84
N MET A 100 -7.73 -21.88 -8.98
CA MET A 100 -7.22 -21.44 -10.28
C MET A 100 -5.82 -21.99 -10.51
N THR A 101 -5.54 -22.42 -11.74
CA THR A 101 -4.21 -22.80 -12.20
C THR A 101 -3.86 -21.92 -13.41
N ILE A 102 -2.83 -21.09 -13.24
CA ILE A 102 -2.41 -20.07 -14.19
C ILE A 102 -0.97 -20.38 -14.59
N GLU A 103 -0.72 -20.43 -15.89
CA GLU A 103 0.59 -20.64 -16.48
C GLU A 103 1.01 -19.38 -17.24
N THR A 104 2.10 -18.74 -16.80
CA THR A 104 2.65 -17.54 -17.42
C THR A 104 3.96 -17.84 -18.16
N ASN A 105 4.44 -16.89 -18.95
CA ASN A 105 5.74 -16.96 -19.62
C ASN A 105 6.90 -16.40 -18.77
N GLY A 106 6.65 -16.04 -17.51
CA GLY A 106 7.63 -15.46 -16.60
C GLY A 106 7.68 -13.94 -16.57
N ALA A 107 7.05 -13.23 -17.52
CA ALA A 107 7.03 -11.77 -17.52
C ALA A 107 6.13 -11.17 -16.43
N ILE A 108 5.23 -11.97 -15.88
CA ILE A 108 4.37 -11.63 -14.76
C ILE A 108 4.16 -12.86 -13.88
N THR A 109 4.05 -12.64 -12.57
CA THR A 109 3.68 -13.71 -11.64
C THR A 109 2.21 -14.08 -11.81
N PRO A 110 1.82 -15.35 -11.54
CA PRO A 110 0.41 -15.74 -11.52
C PRO A 110 -0.44 -14.86 -10.59
N GLU A 111 0.08 -14.53 -9.41
CA GLU A 111 -0.60 -13.71 -8.40
C GLU A 111 -0.86 -12.29 -8.92
N ASP A 112 0.17 -11.63 -9.44
CA ASP A 112 0.03 -10.28 -10.00
C ASP A 112 -0.92 -10.30 -11.20
N SER A 113 -0.89 -11.34 -12.04
CA SER A 113 -1.79 -11.44 -13.18
C SER A 113 -3.26 -11.43 -12.78
N VAL A 114 -3.61 -12.06 -11.64
CA VAL A 114 -4.98 -12.01 -11.09
C VAL A 114 -5.28 -10.61 -10.56
N ALA A 115 -4.35 -9.96 -9.89
CA ALA A 115 -4.52 -8.59 -9.40
C ALA A 115 -4.76 -7.60 -10.53
N PHE A 116 -3.96 -7.66 -11.61
CA PHE A 116 -4.17 -6.85 -12.81
C PHE A 116 -5.53 -7.14 -13.47
N ALA A 117 -5.92 -8.42 -13.59
CA ALA A 117 -7.22 -8.78 -14.14
C ALA A 117 -8.38 -8.22 -13.30
N ALA A 118 -8.28 -8.32 -11.96
CA ALA A 118 -9.28 -7.76 -11.05
C ALA A 118 -9.37 -6.24 -11.18
N ARG A 119 -8.23 -5.54 -11.30
CA ARG A 119 -8.22 -4.09 -11.51
C ARG A 119 -8.90 -3.69 -12.82
N ILE A 120 -8.57 -4.37 -13.92
CA ILE A 120 -9.22 -4.13 -15.20
C ILE A 120 -10.72 -4.36 -15.08
N LEU A 121 -11.16 -5.42 -14.39
CA LEU A 121 -12.58 -5.71 -14.19
C LEU A 121 -13.28 -4.62 -13.38
N GLN A 122 -12.65 -4.11 -12.32
CA GLN A 122 -13.16 -2.97 -11.54
C GLN A 122 -13.31 -1.72 -12.40
N ASP A 123 -12.26 -1.35 -13.14
CA ASP A 123 -12.26 -0.17 -14.00
C ASP A 123 -13.36 -0.26 -15.08
N GLN A 124 -13.61 -1.46 -15.64
CA GLN A 124 -14.71 -1.67 -16.59
C GLN A 124 -16.09 -1.66 -15.91
N ALA A 125 -16.21 -2.21 -14.70
CA ALA A 125 -17.46 -2.24 -13.94
C ALA A 125 -17.87 -0.84 -13.47
N GLN A 126 -16.91 0.06 -13.21
CA GLN A 126 -17.16 1.42 -12.75
C GLN A 126 -18.12 2.20 -13.67
N ALA A 127 -18.05 1.97 -14.98
CA ALA A 127 -18.93 2.64 -15.95
C ALA A 127 -20.42 2.29 -15.76
N PHE A 128 -20.73 1.20 -15.05
CA PHE A 128 -22.10 0.78 -14.75
C PHE A 128 -22.59 1.24 -13.38
N ILE A 129 -21.70 1.78 -12.52
CA ILE A 129 -22.05 2.30 -11.21
C ILE A 129 -22.66 3.69 -11.42
N ASN A 130 -23.97 3.81 -11.18
CA ASN A 130 -24.77 5.00 -11.45
C ASN A 130 -25.05 5.86 -10.20
N PHE A 131 -24.34 5.57 -9.11
CA PHE A 131 -24.39 6.31 -7.86
C PHE A 131 -22.96 6.63 -7.43
N GLU A 132 -22.77 7.73 -6.72
CA GLU A 132 -21.50 7.98 -6.03
C GLU A 132 -21.41 6.98 -4.88
N GLU A 133 -20.37 6.13 -4.88
CA GLU A 133 -20.03 5.37 -3.68
C GLU A 133 -19.78 6.38 -2.57
N PRO A 134 -20.45 6.29 -1.41
CA PRO A 134 -20.05 7.08 -0.26
C PRO A 134 -18.59 6.76 -0.02
N GLU A 135 -17.70 7.76 -0.07
CA GLU A 135 -16.28 7.54 0.22
C GLU A 135 -16.20 6.73 1.51
N ASP A 136 -15.69 5.51 1.40
CA ASP A 136 -15.41 4.66 2.53
C ASP A 136 -14.50 5.49 3.43
N ARG A 137 -15.05 6.02 4.52
CA ARG A 137 -14.26 6.65 5.58
C ARG A 137 -13.10 5.69 5.82
N PRO A 138 -11.84 6.17 5.74
CA PRO A 138 -10.70 5.28 5.81
C PRO A 138 -10.89 4.39 7.03
N LYS A 139 -10.94 3.07 6.80
CA LYS A 139 -11.00 2.09 7.89
C LYS A 139 -9.85 2.44 8.80
N GLU A 140 -10.15 3.05 9.93
CA GLU A 140 -9.17 3.27 10.99
C GLU A 140 -8.60 1.89 11.28
N LYS A 141 -7.32 1.70 10.94
CA LYS A 141 -6.56 0.56 11.41
C LYS A 141 -6.78 0.51 12.92
N GLU A 142 -7.12 -0.67 13.46
CA GLU A 142 -7.43 -0.89 14.89
C GLU A 142 -6.30 -0.47 15.87
N GLY A 143 -5.18 0.10 15.41
CA GLY A 143 -4.16 0.79 16.22
C GLY A 143 -4.28 2.32 16.29
N GLY A 144 -5.36 2.92 15.74
CA GLY A 144 -5.57 4.38 15.73
C GLY A 144 -6.07 4.94 17.06
N VAL A 145 -6.93 4.20 17.76
CA VAL A 145 -7.56 4.66 19.02
C VAL A 145 -6.53 4.76 20.14
N GLU A 146 -5.63 3.79 20.25
CA GLU A 146 -4.55 3.76 21.25
C GLU A 146 -3.53 4.88 21.02
N ASN A 147 -3.20 5.14 19.75
CA ASN A 147 -2.34 6.27 19.37
C ASN A 147 -3.00 7.62 19.62
N ALA A 148 -4.30 7.79 19.34
CA ALA A 148 -5.01 9.04 19.59
C ALA A 148 -5.15 9.33 21.10
N LEU A 149 -5.43 8.30 21.90
CA LEU A 149 -5.48 8.39 23.35
C LEU A 149 -4.10 8.79 23.90
N MET A 150 -3.04 8.07 23.51
CA MET A 150 -1.68 8.35 23.95
C MET A 150 -1.20 9.75 23.54
N ARG A 151 -1.59 10.22 22.35
CA ARG A 151 -1.37 11.60 21.90
C ARG A 151 -2.04 12.63 22.80
N ASN A 152 -3.30 12.42 23.15
CA ASN A 152 -4.03 13.35 24.00
C ASN A 152 -3.48 13.36 25.44
N LEU A 153 -3.01 12.22 25.96
CA LEU A 153 -2.45 12.14 27.31
C LEU A 153 -1.10 12.87 27.45
N LEU A 154 -0.26 12.83 26.41
CA LEU A 154 1.07 13.47 26.36
C LEU A 154 1.02 14.98 26.10
N ARG A 155 -0.16 15.54 25.82
CA ARG A 155 -0.34 16.98 25.60
C ARG A 155 -0.23 17.75 26.92
N ARG A 156 0.30 18.96 26.88
CA ARG A 156 0.43 19.80 28.08
C ARG A 156 -0.90 20.47 28.45
N VAL A 157 -1.13 20.61 29.74
CA VAL A 157 -2.32 21.30 30.27
C VAL A 157 -2.34 22.78 29.86
N ASP A 158 -1.18 23.40 29.67
CA ASP A 158 -1.05 24.80 29.21
C ASP A 158 -1.61 25.03 27.80
N GLU A 159 -1.73 23.97 26.98
CA GLU A 159 -2.32 24.05 25.64
C GLU A 159 -3.84 23.90 25.65
N LEU A 160 -4.42 23.50 26.78
CA LEU A 160 -5.86 23.53 26.95
C LEU A 160 -6.28 25.00 27.09
N GLU A 161 -7.27 25.44 26.32
CA GLU A 161 -7.84 26.80 26.38
C GLU A 161 -8.67 27.02 27.67
N LEU A 162 -8.06 26.76 28.82
CA LEU A 162 -8.66 26.88 30.13
C LEU A 162 -8.59 28.33 30.62
N SER A 163 -9.45 28.68 31.57
CA SER A 163 -9.35 29.98 32.23
C SER A 163 -8.03 30.11 33.00
N VAL A 164 -7.52 31.34 33.08
CA VAL A 164 -6.27 31.68 33.79
C VAL A 164 -6.25 31.17 35.24
N ARG A 165 -7.43 31.04 35.88
CA ARG A 165 -7.54 30.47 37.23
C ARG A 165 -7.33 28.95 37.23
N SER A 166 -7.96 28.24 36.31
CA SER A 166 -7.86 26.78 36.18
C SER A 166 -6.42 26.37 35.82
N ALA A 167 -5.78 27.04 34.87
CA ALA A 167 -4.39 26.77 34.49
C ALA A 167 -3.39 26.99 35.65
N ASN A 168 -3.51 28.10 36.38
CA ASN A 168 -2.64 28.38 37.52
C ASN A 168 -2.84 27.40 38.70
N CYS A 169 -4.07 26.93 38.93
CA CYS A 169 -4.32 25.93 39.97
C CYS A 169 -3.68 24.58 39.63
N LEU A 170 -3.78 24.15 38.37
CA LEU A 170 -3.18 22.90 37.90
C LEU A 170 -1.64 22.96 37.95
N LYS A 171 -1.07 24.10 37.58
CA LYS A 171 0.38 24.34 37.67
C LYS A 171 0.92 24.31 39.11
N ASN A 172 0.16 24.84 40.07
CA ASN A 172 0.52 24.82 41.49
C ASN A 172 0.48 23.41 42.12
N GLU A 173 -0.32 22.50 41.56
CA GLU A 173 -0.41 21.09 41.97
C GLU A 173 0.56 20.19 41.20
N ASN A 174 1.50 20.76 40.44
CA ASN A 174 2.46 20.05 39.59
C ASN A 174 1.82 19.15 38.51
N ILE A 175 0.63 19.52 38.02
CA ILE A 175 -0.04 18.81 36.91
C ILE A 175 0.40 19.46 35.60
N VAL A 176 1.24 18.77 34.83
CA VAL A 176 1.86 19.31 33.60
C VAL A 176 1.20 18.73 32.34
N TYR A 177 0.87 17.44 32.36
CA TYR A 177 0.28 16.74 31.21
C TYR A 177 -1.18 16.38 31.45
N ILE A 178 -1.94 16.18 30.37
CA ILE A 178 -3.34 15.75 30.45
C ILE A 178 -3.46 14.37 31.14
N GLY A 179 -2.48 13.47 30.94
CA GLY A 179 -2.42 12.19 31.62
C GLY A 179 -2.32 12.28 33.15
N ASP A 180 -1.70 13.33 33.68
CA ASP A 180 -1.65 13.60 35.13
C ASP A 180 -3.01 14.08 35.66
N LEU A 181 -3.74 14.83 34.83
CA LEU A 181 -5.04 15.42 35.17
C LEU A 181 -6.14 14.36 35.24
N VAL A 182 -6.21 13.46 34.26
CA VAL A 182 -7.28 12.45 34.16
C VAL A 182 -7.20 11.39 35.26
N GLN A 183 -6.04 11.19 35.90
CA GLN A 183 -5.89 10.31 37.06
C GLN A 183 -6.44 10.91 38.37
N LYS A 184 -6.64 12.22 38.43
CA LYS A 184 -7.20 12.87 39.62
C LYS A 184 -8.72 12.73 39.61
N SER A 185 -9.27 12.36 40.77
CA SER A 185 -10.71 12.36 40.96
C SER A 185 -11.23 13.80 41.09
N GLU A 186 -12.49 14.02 40.72
CA GLU A 186 -13.16 15.32 40.89
C GLU A 186 -13.15 15.80 42.34
N GLN A 187 -13.21 14.86 43.28
CA GLN A 187 -13.19 15.16 44.71
C GLN A 187 -11.82 15.63 45.19
N ASP A 188 -10.73 15.19 44.53
CA ASP A 188 -9.38 15.60 44.88
C ASP A 188 -9.06 16.97 44.30
N LEU A 189 -9.51 17.26 43.08
CA LEU A 189 -9.38 18.58 42.48
C LEU A 189 -10.17 19.65 43.26
N LEU A 190 -11.31 19.30 43.84
CA LEU A 190 -12.10 20.22 44.68
C LEU A 190 -11.48 20.51 46.05
N LYS A 191 -10.48 19.72 46.50
CA LYS A 191 -9.73 19.98 47.74
C LYS A 191 -8.58 20.95 47.53
N THR A 192 -8.15 21.16 46.28
CA THR A 192 -7.07 22.11 45.94
C THR A 192 -7.47 23.55 46.26
N PRO A 193 -6.61 24.33 46.92
CA PRO A 193 -6.89 25.72 47.25
C PRO A 193 -7.16 26.55 45.99
N ASN A 194 -8.24 27.33 46.01
CA ASN A 194 -8.70 28.18 44.90
C ASN A 194 -9.27 27.43 43.68
N PHE A 195 -9.47 26.11 43.77
CA PHE A 195 -10.14 25.32 42.74
C PHE A 195 -11.66 25.29 42.98
N GLY A 196 -12.44 25.77 42.01
CA GLY A 196 -13.89 25.94 42.16
C GLY A 196 -14.73 25.07 41.22
N ARG A 197 -16.03 24.94 41.51
CA ARG A 197 -17.00 24.20 40.67
C ARG A 197 -17.05 24.68 39.21
N LYS A 198 -16.77 25.97 38.98
CA LYS A 198 -16.71 26.55 37.63
C LYS A 198 -15.49 26.02 36.85
N SER A 199 -14.33 25.93 37.49
CA SER A 199 -13.11 25.36 36.91
C SER A 199 -13.25 23.86 36.63
N LEU A 200 -13.94 23.13 37.51
CA LEU A 200 -14.22 21.70 37.30
C LEU A 200 -15.08 21.47 36.04
N ASN A 201 -16.12 22.28 35.84
CA ASN A 201 -16.98 22.17 34.65
C ASN A 201 -16.25 22.58 33.36
N GLU A 202 -15.35 23.56 33.43
CA GLU A 202 -14.49 23.96 32.30
C GLU A 202 -13.59 22.79 31.87
N ILE A 203 -12.93 22.13 32.83
CA ILE A 203 -12.07 20.97 32.54
C ILE A 203 -12.88 19.80 31.98
N ARG A 204 -14.04 19.50 32.58
CA ARG A 204 -14.90 18.40 32.10
C ARG A 204 -15.32 18.61 30.65
N ALA A 205 -15.75 19.81 30.28
CA ALA A 205 -16.16 20.12 28.91
C ALA A 205 -15.02 19.95 27.90
N VAL A 206 -13.79 20.31 28.28
CA VAL A 206 -12.60 20.15 27.41
C VAL A 206 -12.17 18.69 27.30
N LEU A 207 -12.20 17.92 28.40
CA LEU A 207 -11.87 16.50 28.40
C LEU A 207 -12.90 15.67 27.62
N GLU A 208 -14.19 15.98 27.74
CA GLU A 208 -15.26 15.35 26.95
C GLU A 208 -15.02 15.54 25.44
N GLY A 209 -14.54 16.71 25.02
CA GLY A 209 -14.17 16.99 23.62
C GLY A 209 -12.99 16.16 23.11
N MET A 210 -12.17 15.60 24.01
CA MET A 210 -11.02 14.73 23.69
C MET A 210 -11.29 13.25 24.00
N ALA A 211 -12.55 12.89 24.30
CA ALA A 211 -12.98 11.56 24.74
C ALA A 211 -12.29 11.06 26.03
N LEU A 212 -11.91 11.97 26.92
CA LEU A 212 -11.27 11.69 28.22
C LEU A 212 -12.23 12.03 29.37
N HIS A 213 -12.00 11.43 30.54
CA HIS A 213 -12.75 11.74 31.77
C HIS A 213 -11.84 11.76 33.00
N LEU A 214 -12.32 12.36 34.09
CA LEU A 214 -11.60 12.42 35.36
C LEU A 214 -11.78 11.11 36.14
N GLY A 215 -10.72 10.66 36.81
CA GLY A 215 -10.67 9.37 37.52
C GLY A 215 -10.37 8.16 36.63
N MET A 216 -9.75 8.35 35.47
CA MET A 216 -9.26 7.26 34.63
C MET A 216 -8.05 6.59 35.29
N ASP A 217 -8.07 5.27 35.36
CA ASP A 217 -6.90 4.47 35.77
C ASP A 217 -6.08 4.14 34.52
N ILE A 218 -4.92 4.78 34.39
CA ILE A 218 -4.00 4.58 33.27
C ILE A 218 -2.83 3.75 33.79
N GLN A 219 -2.75 2.50 33.33
CA GLN A 219 -1.61 1.64 33.63
C GLN A 219 -0.35 2.21 32.98
N GLU A 220 0.77 2.21 33.72
CA GLU A 220 2.09 2.68 33.24
C GLU A 220 2.23 4.20 33.00
N TRP A 221 1.50 5.04 33.76
CA TRP A 221 1.71 6.48 33.78
C TRP A 221 2.35 6.96 35.11
N PRO A 222 3.35 7.88 35.09
CA PRO A 222 3.98 8.49 33.93
C PRO A 222 5.03 7.56 33.29
N PRO A 223 5.13 7.52 31.94
CA PRO A 223 6.18 6.75 31.27
C PRO A 223 7.58 7.34 31.56
N GLU A 224 8.60 6.48 31.71
CA GLU A 224 9.97 6.91 32.05
C GLU A 224 10.57 7.91 31.03
N ASN A 225 10.09 7.90 29.77
CA ASN A 225 10.55 8.76 28.67
C ASN A 225 9.51 9.82 28.24
N ILE A 226 8.73 10.37 29.16
CA ILE A 226 7.64 11.32 28.86
C ILE A 226 8.09 12.54 28.05
N GLU A 227 9.29 13.09 28.33
CA GLU A 227 9.84 14.26 27.62
C GLU A 227 10.26 13.93 26.18
N GLU A 228 10.83 12.75 25.92
CA GLU A 228 11.18 12.32 24.56
C GLU A 228 9.93 11.99 23.72
N LEU A 229 8.91 11.41 24.35
CA LEU A 229 7.64 11.08 23.71
C LEU A 229 6.82 12.33 23.36
N ALA A 230 6.78 13.32 24.24
CA ALA A 230 6.17 14.62 23.96
C ALA A 230 6.89 15.34 22.81
N LYS A 231 8.23 15.31 22.78
CA LYS A 231 9.03 15.96 21.74
C LYS A 231 8.88 15.31 20.36
N LYS A 232 8.80 13.98 20.28
CA LYS A 232 8.52 13.24 19.04
C LYS A 232 7.11 13.51 18.47
N LEU A 233 6.21 14.03 19.29
CA LEU A 233 4.86 14.39 18.89
C LEU A 233 4.74 15.81 18.35
N GLU A 234 5.64 16.71 18.78
CA GLU A 234 5.71 18.09 18.31
C GLU A 234 6.47 18.24 16.97
N ASP A 235 7.41 17.33 16.64
CA ASP A 235 8.14 17.30 15.36
C ASP A 235 7.72 16.08 14.51
N PRO A 236 6.83 16.24 13.51
CA PRO A 236 6.43 15.14 12.62
C PRO A 236 7.38 14.92 11.42
N PHE A 237 8.65 15.36 11.52
CA PHE A 237 9.66 15.18 10.47
C PHE A 237 10.82 14.28 10.91
#